data_AF-A0A6B1DWV6-F1
#
_entry.id   AF-A0A6B1DWV6-F1
#
_cell.length_a   1.000
_cell.length_b   1.000
_cell.length_c   1.000
_cell.angle_alpha   90.00
_cell.angle_beta   90.00
_cell.angle_gamma   90.00
#
_symmetry.space_group_name_H-M   'P 1'
#
loop_
_entity.id
_entity.type
_entity.pdbx_description
1 polymer ?
#
loop_
_entity_poly.entity_id
_entity_poly.type
_entity_poly.pdbx_seq_one_letter_code
_entity_poly.pdbx_strand_id
1 'polypeptide(L)'
;MRLDAFSDSGYFWLPGGEDQSLQVPGNLSVSEAGRVTLETFGYWSEDPLSLAHDVQPSKLTRIFGYTPERGEVTLTDAAATRISIPSRRRGWVFNRSSFEAGKLLIGGHFGENEQLFDRLTCRIEGLHEWLGVSGFTIERDSPTCTTVTYHENPPPLQFQVSDDVNGEFGLGHSISFQAPAGIKAPEARYSAYVKLSTSMSWTEDDVLHWALCMRDFISLGTGNPVAITGLEGWKPADEQEDANTDYRENRVEIFCASKQQSLKSNANHFPQFMTFTYKDIDISHSIKKWVDLCFDGRSTGGQAVELFCDVLYGDGILPDDIRLFKAAEALKLMYLSMMDDEDGDCYLAEAVKCLASKFSELLWLDGGETEFAERVRATRNLWVHRKSDPGGTQACEGVDLFRLLRQCEALLFCCLTAHALGSEGETIRVLRNARPIKDRVRSA
;
A
#
# COMPACT_ATOMS: atom_id res chain seq x y z
N MET A 1 4.01 -0.49 3.86
CA MET A 1 5.23 0.20 3.43
C MET A 1 6.46 -0.66 3.74
N ARG A 2 7.59 -0.42 3.06
CA ARG A 2 8.91 -0.96 3.39
C ARG A 2 9.91 0.20 3.44
N LEU A 3 10.28 0.62 4.64
CA LEU A 3 10.95 1.89 4.90
C LEU A 3 12.31 1.66 5.56
N ASP A 4 13.17 2.68 5.52
CA ASP A 4 14.39 2.68 6.33
C ASP A 4 13.99 2.90 7.80
N ALA A 5 14.27 1.93 8.67
CA ALA A 5 13.95 2.01 10.09
C ALA A 5 14.79 3.09 10.79
N PHE A 6 14.19 3.78 11.76
CA PHE A 6 14.88 4.80 12.56
C PHE A 6 14.33 4.90 13.98
N SER A 7 15.09 5.58 14.85
CA SER A 7 14.72 5.86 16.23
C SER A 7 15.30 7.20 16.63
N ASP A 8 14.44 8.13 17.02
CA ASP A 8 14.78 9.51 17.34
C ASP A 8 14.28 9.85 18.74
N SER A 9 15.10 10.56 19.52
CA SER A 9 14.69 11.07 20.83
C SER A 9 14.09 12.46 20.68
N GLY A 10 13.08 12.78 21.47
CA GLY A 10 12.38 14.05 21.36
C GLY A 10 11.49 14.40 22.55
N TYR A 11 10.76 15.49 22.39
CA TYR A 11 9.73 15.93 23.33
C TYR A 11 8.37 15.80 22.67
N PHE A 12 7.37 15.37 23.43
CA PHE A 12 6.03 15.03 22.94
C PHE A 12 4.95 15.59 23.85
N TRP A 13 3.80 15.98 23.29
CA TRP A 13 2.69 16.58 24.03
C TRP A 13 1.35 16.36 23.30
N LEU A 14 0.24 16.64 23.96
CA LEU A 14 -1.09 16.62 23.36
C LEU A 14 -1.43 17.99 22.75
N PRO A 15 -2.32 18.05 21.74
CA PRO A 15 -2.82 19.32 21.21
C PRO A 15 -3.34 20.25 22.33
N GLY A 16 -2.94 21.52 22.31
CA GLY A 16 -3.23 22.49 23.38
C GLY A 16 -2.27 22.47 24.57
N GLY A 17 -1.26 21.61 24.53
CA GLY A 17 -0.19 21.47 25.53
C GLY A 17 1.16 22.01 25.05
N GLU A 18 1.18 23.08 24.26
CA GLU A 18 2.41 23.63 23.66
C GLU A 18 3.39 24.22 24.68
N ASP A 19 2.93 24.49 25.91
CA ASP A 19 3.80 24.87 27.03
C ASP A 19 4.85 23.78 27.30
N GLN A 20 6.12 24.20 27.40
CA GLN A 20 7.25 23.32 27.76
C GLN A 20 7.00 22.55 29.05
N SER A 21 6.20 23.10 29.97
CA SER A 21 5.82 22.45 31.22
C SER A 21 4.87 21.26 31.06
N LEU A 22 4.38 20.98 29.86
CA LEU A 22 3.50 19.84 29.51
C LEU A 22 4.17 18.84 28.55
N GLN A 23 5.41 19.12 28.13
CA GLN A 23 6.14 18.29 27.19
C GLN A 23 6.87 17.14 27.90
N VAL A 24 6.75 15.94 27.34
CA VAL A 24 7.35 14.72 27.89
C VAL A 24 8.49 14.21 27.02
N PRO A 25 9.63 13.82 27.60
CA PRO A 25 10.70 13.19 26.84
C PRO A 25 10.29 11.78 26.40
N GLY A 26 10.66 11.42 25.18
CA GLY A 26 10.39 10.09 24.64
C GLY A 26 11.30 9.70 23.48
N ASN A 27 11.18 8.44 23.07
CA ASN A 27 11.81 7.88 21.90
C ASN A 27 10.74 7.48 20.88
N LEU A 28 10.73 8.14 19.73
CA LEU A 28 9.94 7.80 18.57
C LEU A 28 10.71 6.78 17.74
N SER A 29 10.07 5.70 17.31
CA SER A 29 10.70 4.69 16.46
C SER A 29 9.75 4.25 15.34
N VAL A 30 10.32 4.04 14.16
CA VAL A 30 9.63 3.49 12.99
C VAL A 30 10.35 2.24 12.53
N SER A 31 9.62 1.12 12.43
CA SER A 31 10.18 -0.14 11.92
C SER A 31 10.24 -0.17 10.38
N GLU A 32 10.95 -1.14 9.82
CA GLU A 32 10.98 -1.34 8.35
C GLU A 32 9.58 -1.58 7.76
N ALA A 33 8.65 -2.15 8.53
CA ALA A 33 7.26 -2.37 8.13
C ALA A 33 6.38 -1.10 8.28
N GLY A 34 6.95 0.02 8.72
CA GLY A 34 6.25 1.28 8.97
C GLY A 34 5.47 1.33 10.27
N ARG A 35 5.68 0.39 11.21
CA ARG A 35 5.05 0.47 12.54
C ARG A 35 5.66 1.62 13.31
N VAL A 36 4.81 2.53 13.79
CA VAL A 36 5.19 3.71 14.57
C VAL A 36 4.96 3.44 16.05
N THR A 37 6.01 3.59 16.85
CA THR A 37 5.93 3.47 18.31
C THR A 37 6.54 4.68 18.99
N LEU A 38 5.86 5.19 20.01
CA LEU A 38 6.40 6.21 20.90
C LEU A 38 6.54 5.63 22.30
N GLU A 39 7.71 5.79 22.89
CA GLU A 39 7.97 5.40 24.26
C GLU A 39 8.35 6.60 25.09
N THR A 40 7.58 6.90 26.13
CA THR A 40 7.83 8.04 27.01
C THR A 40 8.23 7.59 28.40
N PHE A 41 8.92 8.48 29.10
CA PHE A 41 9.36 8.30 30.49
C PHE A 41 8.72 9.38 31.36
N GLY A 42 8.07 9.01 32.46
CA GLY A 42 7.38 9.96 33.36
C GLY A 42 6.84 9.31 34.64
N TYR A 43 6.33 10.09 35.60
CA TYR A 43 5.72 9.55 36.83
C TYR A 43 4.23 9.15 36.59
N TRP A 44 3.67 8.30 37.47
CA TRP A 44 2.31 7.72 37.32
C TRP A 44 1.21 8.78 37.56
N SER A 45 0.04 8.57 36.93
CA SER A 45 -1.35 9.13 37.04
C SER A 45 -1.70 10.45 37.74
N GLU A 46 -0.84 11.04 38.58
CA GLU A 46 -1.02 12.35 39.20
C GLU A 46 0.03 13.37 38.72
N ASP A 47 0.97 12.92 37.87
CA ASP A 47 1.93 13.80 37.22
C ASP A 47 1.26 14.52 36.03
N PRO A 48 1.12 15.85 36.06
CA PRO A 48 0.62 16.61 34.92
C PRO A 48 1.47 16.43 33.64
N LEU A 49 2.68 15.87 33.77
CA LEU A 49 3.60 15.53 32.68
C LEU A 49 3.45 14.08 32.18
N SER A 50 2.28 13.45 32.24
CA SER A 50 2.09 12.06 31.77
C SER A 50 1.06 11.93 30.66
N LEU A 51 1.52 11.67 29.43
CA LEU A 51 0.64 11.35 28.30
C LEU A 51 -0.25 10.12 28.54
N ALA A 52 0.18 9.20 29.40
CA ALA A 52 -0.53 7.94 29.64
C ALA A 52 -1.81 8.10 30.47
N HIS A 53 -2.01 9.25 31.12
CA HIS A 53 -3.28 9.55 31.77
C HIS A 53 -4.37 9.85 30.75
N ASP A 54 -4.03 10.66 29.74
CA ASP A 54 -5.00 11.23 28.80
C ASP A 54 -5.18 10.39 27.53
N VAL A 55 -4.17 9.61 27.13
CA VAL A 55 -4.24 8.69 26.00
C VAL A 55 -4.64 7.30 26.48
N GLN A 56 -5.93 6.97 26.30
CA GLN A 56 -6.49 5.68 26.69
C GLN A 56 -6.37 4.63 25.57
N PRO A 57 -6.26 3.32 25.87
CA PRO A 57 -6.21 2.28 24.85
C PRO A 57 -7.43 2.24 23.91
N SER A 58 -8.59 2.71 24.38
CA SER A 58 -9.84 2.75 23.61
C SER A 58 -10.07 4.07 22.87
N LYS A 59 -9.21 5.07 23.04
CA LYS A 59 -9.37 6.40 22.44
C LYS A 59 -8.14 6.75 21.61
N LEU A 60 -8.32 6.68 20.29
CA LEU A 60 -7.35 7.20 19.33
C LEU A 60 -7.14 8.69 19.60
N THR A 61 -5.88 9.10 19.72
CA THR A 61 -5.51 10.47 20.07
C THR A 61 -4.37 10.94 19.18
N ARG A 62 -4.30 12.25 18.92
CA ARG A 62 -3.18 12.87 18.23
C ARG A 62 -2.11 13.29 19.24
N ILE A 63 -0.84 13.02 18.93
CA ILE A 63 0.31 13.42 19.76
C ILE A 63 1.25 14.25 18.90
N PHE A 64 1.59 15.45 19.37
CA PHE A 64 2.61 16.31 18.77
C PHE A 64 3.97 16.04 19.37
N GLY A 65 5.01 16.36 18.61
CA GLY A 65 6.36 16.28 19.13
C GLY A 65 7.38 17.05 18.31
N TYR A 66 8.59 17.11 18.85
CA TYR A 66 9.75 17.66 18.19
C TYR A 66 10.95 16.74 18.41
N THR A 67 11.65 16.42 17.33
CA THR A 67 12.90 15.64 17.33
C THR A 67 14.04 16.49 16.74
N PRO A 68 15.27 16.44 17.28
CA PRO A 68 16.40 17.17 16.70
C PRO A 68 16.71 16.77 15.25
N GLU A 69 16.52 15.49 14.91
CA GLU A 69 16.88 14.93 13.61
C GLU A 69 15.86 15.25 12.52
N ARG A 70 14.57 15.41 12.88
CA ARG A 70 13.47 15.52 11.91
C ARG A 70 12.52 16.68 12.14
N GLY A 71 12.74 17.48 13.18
CA GLY A 71 11.92 18.63 13.51
C GLY A 71 10.55 18.24 14.07
N GLU A 72 9.53 18.97 13.64
CA GLU A 72 8.14 18.79 14.09
C GLU A 72 7.53 17.49 13.56
N VAL A 73 6.90 16.75 14.46
CA VAL A 73 6.25 15.48 14.17
C VAL A 73 4.83 15.42 14.73
N THR A 74 3.94 14.73 14.01
CA THR A 74 2.57 14.45 14.45
C THR A 74 2.32 12.95 14.36
N LEU A 75 1.96 12.31 15.47
CA LEU A 75 1.48 10.94 15.52
C LEU A 75 -0.05 10.97 15.49
N THR A 76 -0.64 10.23 14.55
CA THR A 76 -2.10 10.12 14.41
C THR A 76 -2.57 8.72 14.76
N ASP A 77 -3.81 8.61 15.24
CA ASP A 77 -4.38 7.37 15.75
C ASP A 77 -3.52 6.68 16.83
N ALA A 78 -2.93 7.48 17.72
CA ALA A 78 -2.10 6.95 18.80
C ALA A 78 -2.95 6.35 19.92
N ALA A 79 -2.63 5.10 20.28
CA ALA A 79 -3.25 4.39 21.39
C ALA A 79 -2.20 3.84 22.34
N ALA A 80 -2.49 3.87 23.64
CA ALA A 80 -1.62 3.28 24.65
C ALA A 80 -1.63 1.74 24.54
N THR A 81 -0.47 1.12 24.30
CA THR A 81 -0.33 -0.33 24.16
C THR A 81 0.26 -1.00 25.39
N ARG A 82 1.13 -0.29 26.12
CA ARG A 82 1.73 -0.80 27.36
C ARG A 82 2.01 0.32 28.34
N ILE A 83 1.32 0.30 29.48
CA ILE A 83 1.69 1.08 30.65
C ILE A 83 2.45 0.12 31.56
N SER A 84 3.77 0.27 31.69
CA SER A 84 4.58 -0.71 32.42
C SER A 84 4.22 -0.75 33.92
N ILE A 85 4.27 -1.96 34.51
CA ILE A 85 4.30 -2.14 35.97
C ILE A 85 5.56 -1.45 36.51
N PRO A 86 5.46 -0.58 37.53
CA PRO A 86 6.59 0.19 38.04
C PRO A 86 7.76 -0.71 38.41
N SER A 87 8.92 -0.52 37.77
CA SER A 87 10.13 -1.23 38.16
C SER A 87 10.80 -0.46 39.30
N ARG A 88 10.86 -1.08 40.49
CA ARG A 88 11.54 -0.51 41.66
C ARG A 88 12.97 -1.03 41.75
N ARG A 89 13.96 -0.17 41.56
CA ARG A 89 15.37 -0.47 41.84
C ARG A 89 15.93 0.58 42.81
N ARG A 90 16.37 0.14 43.99
CA ARG A 90 16.99 1.01 45.02
C ARG A 90 16.17 2.27 45.37
N GLY A 91 14.83 2.14 45.45
CA GLY A 91 13.93 3.26 45.77
C GLY A 91 13.51 4.14 44.58
N TRP A 92 14.13 3.95 43.41
CA TRP A 92 13.75 4.63 42.17
C TRP A 92 12.61 3.87 41.48
N VAL A 93 11.60 4.61 41.05
CA VAL A 93 10.48 4.09 40.26
C VAL A 93 10.69 4.57 38.82
N PHE A 94 10.87 3.62 37.90
CA PHE A 94 10.89 3.92 36.47
C PHE A 94 9.59 3.42 35.86
N ASN A 95 8.82 4.34 35.30
CA ASN A 95 7.65 4.01 34.49
C ASN A 95 7.93 4.35 33.04
N ARG A 96 7.52 3.43 32.17
CA ARG A 96 7.56 3.58 30.72
C ARG A 96 6.15 3.41 30.19
N SER A 97 5.75 4.34 29.36
CA SER A 97 4.49 4.29 28.64
C SER A 97 4.82 4.09 27.16
N SER A 98 4.17 3.13 26.53
CA SER A 98 4.33 2.83 25.12
C SER A 98 3.02 3.08 24.40
N PHE A 99 3.11 3.80 23.29
CA PHE A 99 2.03 4.12 22.37
C PHE A 99 2.34 3.53 21.01
N GLU A 100 1.33 3.00 20.34
CA GLU A 100 1.38 2.62 18.92
C GLU A 100 0.49 3.61 18.16
N ALA A 101 1.04 4.21 17.12
CA ALA A 101 0.33 5.15 16.27
C ALA A 101 0.04 4.53 14.90
N GLY A 102 -1.12 4.87 14.33
CA GLY A 102 -1.49 4.43 12.99
C GLY A 102 -0.59 5.06 11.92
N LYS A 103 -0.29 6.36 12.08
CA LYS A 103 0.55 7.12 11.15
C LYS A 103 1.48 8.09 11.89
N LEU A 104 2.57 8.46 11.22
CA LEU A 104 3.49 9.53 11.62
C LEU A 104 3.65 10.50 10.45
N LEU A 105 3.46 11.78 10.73
CA LEU A 105 3.68 12.89 9.82
C LEU A 105 4.90 13.68 10.30
N ILE A 106 5.84 13.99 9.42
CA ILE A 106 7.06 14.75 9.74
C ILE A 106 7.08 16.03 8.91
N GLY A 107 7.31 17.17 9.53
CA GLY A 107 7.30 18.49 8.89
C GLY A 107 6.18 19.41 9.37
N GLY A 108 5.54 19.10 10.51
CA GLY A 108 4.54 19.98 11.11
C GLY A 108 3.74 19.36 12.25
N HIS A 109 3.04 20.22 13.00
CA HIS A 109 1.92 19.85 13.86
C HIS A 109 0.61 20.07 13.11
N PHE A 110 -0.17 18.99 12.98
CA PHE A 110 -1.41 19.00 12.18
C PHE A 110 -2.61 18.73 13.06
N GLY A 111 -3.75 19.38 12.85
CA GLY A 111 -5.03 19.04 13.48
C GLY A 111 -5.76 17.88 12.81
N GLU A 112 -6.80 17.36 13.47
CA GLU A 112 -7.63 16.27 12.92
C GLU A 112 -8.36 16.69 11.64
N ASN A 113 -8.33 15.80 10.64
CA ASN A 113 -9.02 15.96 9.35
C ASN A 113 -8.70 17.27 8.60
N GLU A 114 -7.52 17.84 8.82
CA GLU A 114 -7.07 19.00 8.07
C GLU A 114 -6.81 18.61 6.61
N GLN A 115 -7.40 19.37 5.70
CA GLN A 115 -7.11 19.28 4.26
C GLN A 115 -5.86 20.10 3.98
N LEU A 116 -4.73 19.43 3.82
CA LEU A 116 -3.40 20.03 3.83
C LEU A 116 -2.67 19.94 2.51
N PHE A 117 -3.00 18.94 1.68
CA PHE A 117 -2.12 18.52 0.59
C PHE A 117 -2.72 18.78 -0.78
N ASP A 118 -1.97 19.42 -1.67
CA ASP A 118 -2.34 19.54 -3.09
C ASP A 118 -1.58 18.55 -3.97
N ARG A 119 -0.52 17.95 -3.43
CA ARG A 119 0.34 17.01 -4.15
C ARG A 119 0.79 15.89 -3.23
N LEU A 120 0.95 14.72 -3.81
CA LEU A 120 1.66 13.60 -3.19
C LEU A 120 2.75 13.10 -4.11
N THR A 121 3.81 12.57 -3.52
CA THR A 121 4.85 11.82 -4.22
C THR A 121 5.04 10.51 -3.48
N CYS A 122 4.91 9.39 -4.17
CA CYS A 122 5.20 8.09 -3.60
C CYS A 122 6.21 7.32 -4.45
N ARG A 123 7.11 6.63 -3.75
CA ARG A 123 8.10 5.73 -4.33
C ARG A 123 7.60 4.31 -4.13
N ILE A 124 7.49 3.56 -5.21
CA ILE A 124 6.97 2.20 -5.21
C ILE A 124 8.07 1.28 -5.71
N GLU A 125 8.27 0.19 -5.00
CA GLU A 125 9.17 -0.88 -5.40
C GLU A 125 8.79 -1.45 -6.77
N GLY A 126 9.78 -1.78 -7.62
CA GLY A 126 9.49 -2.33 -8.95
C GLY A 126 9.01 -1.30 -9.98
N LEU A 127 8.79 -0.04 -9.58
CA LEU A 127 8.22 0.98 -10.46
C LEU A 127 9.14 1.31 -11.64
N HIS A 128 10.45 1.42 -11.42
CA HIS A 128 11.38 1.76 -12.51
C HIS A 128 11.51 0.62 -13.52
N GLU A 129 11.51 -0.64 -13.06
CA GLU A 129 11.50 -1.82 -13.92
C GLU A 129 10.19 -1.91 -14.72
N TRP A 130 9.06 -1.58 -14.08
CA TRP A 130 7.74 -1.61 -14.71
C TRP A 130 7.58 -0.52 -15.76
N LEU A 131 8.11 0.67 -15.51
CA LEU A 131 8.21 1.76 -16.49
C LEU A 131 9.19 1.43 -17.63
N GLY A 132 10.16 0.54 -17.38
CA GLY A 132 11.20 0.20 -18.34
C GLY A 132 12.13 1.39 -18.63
N VAL A 133 12.31 2.27 -17.65
CA VAL A 133 13.18 3.46 -17.72
C VAL A 133 14.42 3.25 -16.86
N SER A 134 15.57 3.70 -17.35
CA SER A 134 16.85 3.64 -16.65
C SER A 134 17.59 4.95 -16.85
N GLY A 135 18.13 5.51 -15.77
CA GLY A 135 19.08 6.63 -15.83
C GLY A 135 20.50 6.20 -16.22
N PHE A 136 20.71 4.90 -16.46
CA PHE A 136 22.03 4.33 -16.75
C PHE A 136 22.01 3.50 -18.02
N THR A 137 23.10 3.57 -18.78
CA THR A 137 23.43 2.57 -19.79
C THR A 137 24.61 1.76 -19.29
N ILE A 138 24.47 0.43 -19.33
CA ILE A 138 25.50 -0.51 -18.94
C ILE A 138 26.06 -1.13 -20.22
N GLU A 139 27.27 -0.76 -20.59
CA GLU A 139 27.98 -1.28 -21.75
C GLU A 139 29.07 -2.25 -21.28
N ARG A 140 29.10 -3.45 -21.89
CA ARG A 140 30.11 -4.45 -21.57
C ARG A 140 31.26 -4.34 -22.58
N ASP A 141 32.25 -3.54 -22.26
CA ASP A 141 33.41 -3.31 -23.14
C ASP A 141 34.31 -4.54 -23.23
N SER A 142 34.35 -5.37 -22.19
CA SER A 142 35.09 -6.64 -22.20
C SER A 142 34.56 -7.62 -21.13
N PRO A 143 35.02 -8.89 -21.08
CA PRO A 143 34.59 -9.84 -20.05
C PRO A 143 34.84 -9.38 -18.61
N THR A 144 35.80 -8.49 -18.38
CA THR A 144 36.19 -7.96 -17.06
C THR A 144 35.94 -6.47 -16.90
N CYS A 145 35.36 -5.80 -17.90
CA CYS A 145 35.12 -4.36 -17.87
C CYS A 145 33.68 -4.07 -18.28
N THR A 146 32.99 -3.32 -17.42
CA THR A 146 31.64 -2.83 -17.65
C THR A 146 31.69 -1.32 -17.43
N THR A 147 31.34 -0.56 -18.45
CA THR A 147 31.15 0.89 -18.33
C THR A 147 29.70 1.15 -17.96
N VAL A 148 29.51 1.94 -16.91
CA VAL A 148 28.19 2.43 -16.48
C VAL A 148 28.15 3.92 -16.75
N THR A 149 27.36 4.33 -17.73
CA THR A 149 27.18 5.73 -18.09
C THR A 149 25.89 6.23 -17.47
N TYR A 150 25.98 7.30 -16.68
CA TYR A 150 24.82 8.01 -16.16
C TYR A 150 24.34 9.04 -17.18
N HIS A 151 23.04 9.09 -17.41
CA HIS A 151 22.39 10.06 -18.29
C HIS A 151 21.55 11.04 -17.47
N GLU A 152 21.30 12.21 -18.05
CA GLU A 152 20.31 13.14 -17.51
C GLU A 152 18.94 12.45 -17.41
N ASN A 153 18.22 12.69 -16.32
CA ASN A 153 16.94 12.04 -16.08
C ASN A 153 15.97 12.38 -17.23
N PRO A 154 15.30 11.38 -17.83
CA PRO A 154 14.27 11.63 -18.83
C PRO A 154 13.16 12.51 -18.23
N PRO A 155 12.48 13.33 -19.06
CA PRO A 155 11.36 14.13 -18.59
C PRO A 155 10.26 13.21 -17.99
N PRO A 156 9.56 13.66 -16.93
CA PRO A 156 8.49 12.86 -16.34
C PRO A 156 7.39 12.51 -17.35
N LEU A 157 6.90 11.26 -17.27
CA LEU A 157 5.82 10.75 -18.09
C LEU A 157 4.49 11.19 -17.49
N GLN A 158 3.81 12.13 -18.14
CA GLN A 158 2.55 12.70 -17.68
C GLN A 158 1.36 11.79 -18.04
N PHE A 159 0.38 11.72 -17.15
CA PHE A 159 -0.91 11.07 -17.37
C PHE A 159 -2.02 11.82 -16.64
N GLN A 160 -3.25 11.69 -17.13
CA GLN A 160 -4.42 12.32 -16.49
C GLN A 160 -5.26 11.24 -15.81
N VAL A 161 -5.61 11.47 -14.54
CA VAL A 161 -6.44 10.54 -13.75
C VAL A 161 -7.91 10.94 -13.84
N SER A 162 -8.19 12.21 -13.55
CA SER A 162 -9.52 12.81 -13.62
C SER A 162 -9.41 14.27 -14.08
N ASP A 163 -10.52 14.99 -14.10
CA ASP A 163 -10.51 16.42 -14.46
C ASP A 163 -9.71 17.26 -13.46
N ASP A 164 -9.70 16.85 -12.18
CA ASP A 164 -9.05 17.57 -11.08
C ASP A 164 -7.73 16.96 -10.63
N VAL A 165 -7.38 15.74 -11.09
CA VAL A 165 -6.18 15.02 -10.66
C VAL A 165 -5.30 14.67 -11.85
N ASN A 166 -4.08 15.20 -11.82
CA ASN A 166 -3.02 14.92 -12.78
C ASN A 166 -1.94 14.04 -12.13
N GLY A 167 -1.23 13.26 -12.95
CA GLY A 167 -0.16 12.42 -12.47
C GLY A 167 1.06 12.43 -13.37
N GLU A 168 2.21 12.14 -12.77
CA GLU A 168 3.44 11.92 -13.51
C GLU A 168 4.25 10.76 -12.93
N PHE A 169 4.93 10.01 -13.79
CA PHE A 169 5.98 9.10 -13.42
C PHE A 169 7.33 9.74 -13.70
N GLY A 170 8.18 9.86 -12.69
CA GLY A 170 9.49 10.46 -12.84
C GLY A 170 10.60 9.61 -12.23
N LEU A 171 11.83 10.05 -12.46
CA LEU A 171 13.03 9.46 -11.89
C LEU A 171 13.72 10.48 -11.00
N GLY A 172 13.94 10.10 -9.75
CA GLY A 172 14.72 10.86 -8.78
C GLY A 172 16.05 10.18 -8.49
N HIS A 173 17.06 10.96 -8.15
CA HIS A 173 18.29 10.47 -7.54
C HIS A 173 18.46 11.12 -6.17
N SER A 174 18.84 10.31 -5.18
CA SER A 174 19.35 10.80 -3.91
C SER A 174 20.84 10.47 -3.86
N ILE A 175 21.68 11.49 -3.73
CA ILE A 175 23.11 11.32 -3.49
C ILE A 175 23.34 11.69 -2.03
N SER A 176 23.54 10.69 -1.18
CA SER A 176 23.88 10.92 0.22
C SER A 176 25.37 11.27 0.35
N PHE A 177 25.66 12.56 0.52
CA PHE A 177 26.99 13.03 0.90
C PHE A 177 27.16 12.94 2.42
N GLN A 178 27.52 11.78 2.95
CA GLN A 178 28.06 11.71 4.30
C GLN A 178 29.57 12.01 4.25
N ALA A 179 29.97 13.22 4.65
CA ALA A 179 31.33 13.50 5.10
C ALA A 179 31.26 13.80 6.61
N PRO A 180 32.05 13.10 7.43
CA PRO A 180 33.44 13.50 7.62
C PRO A 180 34.46 12.34 7.62
N ALA A 181 35.66 12.65 7.10
CA ALA A 181 36.91 11.88 7.27
C ALA A 181 36.83 10.36 6.98
N GLY A 182 36.64 10.01 5.71
CA GLY A 182 36.79 8.64 5.22
C GLY A 182 35.99 8.49 3.94
N ILE A 183 36.67 8.32 2.81
CA ILE A 183 36.05 8.23 1.49
C ILE A 183 35.23 6.92 1.43
N LYS A 184 33.98 6.95 1.87
CA LYS A 184 32.95 6.05 1.37
C LYS A 184 32.48 6.62 0.04
N ALA A 185 32.42 5.78 -1.00
CA ALA A 185 31.87 6.19 -2.29
C ALA A 185 30.44 6.73 -2.08
N PRO A 186 30.05 7.82 -2.80
CA PRO A 186 28.68 8.32 -2.74
C PRO A 186 27.72 7.19 -3.14
N GLU A 187 26.75 6.89 -2.28
CA GLU A 187 25.68 5.95 -2.58
C GLU A 187 24.59 6.73 -3.32
N ALA A 188 24.63 6.69 -4.65
CA ALA A 188 23.57 7.24 -5.47
C ALA A 188 22.39 6.25 -5.47
N ARG A 189 21.31 6.59 -4.77
CA ARG A 189 20.06 5.83 -4.83
C ARG A 189 19.19 6.40 -5.93
N TYR A 190 18.95 5.58 -6.95
CA TYR A 190 18.05 5.90 -8.05
C TYR A 190 16.67 5.34 -7.73
N SER A 191 15.62 6.16 -7.79
CA SER A 191 14.26 5.73 -7.47
C SER A 191 13.26 6.35 -8.43
N ALA A 192 12.44 5.51 -9.06
CA ALA A 192 11.23 6.00 -9.71
C ALA A 192 10.21 6.45 -8.67
N TYR A 193 9.44 7.46 -9.03
CA TYR A 193 8.33 7.96 -8.24
C TYR A 193 7.09 8.11 -9.11
N VAL A 194 5.93 8.04 -8.47
CA VAL A 194 4.69 8.60 -9.00
C VAL A 194 4.33 9.83 -8.19
N LYS A 195 4.00 10.91 -8.87
CA LYS A 195 3.51 12.14 -8.26
C LYS A 195 2.10 12.39 -8.75
N LEU A 196 1.19 12.67 -7.84
CA LEU A 196 -0.16 13.10 -8.16
C LEU A 196 -0.36 14.52 -7.64
N SER A 197 -1.07 15.33 -8.41
CA SER A 197 -1.37 16.72 -8.11
C SER A 197 -2.85 16.98 -8.35
N THR A 198 -3.46 17.76 -7.45
CA THR A 198 -4.88 18.10 -7.50
C THR A 198 -5.10 19.61 -7.42
N SER A 199 -6.20 20.08 -8.00
CA SER A 199 -6.72 21.44 -7.80
C SER A 199 -7.41 21.61 -6.45
N MET A 200 -7.76 20.51 -5.79
CA MET A 200 -8.41 20.47 -4.49
C MET A 200 -7.39 20.30 -3.35
N SER A 201 -7.85 20.21 -2.10
CA SER A 201 -7.01 19.89 -0.95
C SER A 201 -7.37 18.52 -0.37
N TRP A 202 -6.34 17.71 -0.12
CA TRP A 202 -6.41 16.36 0.40
C TRP A 202 -6.05 16.30 1.89
N THR A 203 -6.72 15.41 2.62
CA THR A 203 -6.33 15.00 3.97
C THR A 203 -5.16 14.02 3.95
N GLU A 204 -4.60 13.70 5.12
CA GLU A 204 -3.60 12.63 5.28
C GLU A 204 -4.12 11.26 4.80
N ASP A 205 -5.41 11.00 4.99
CA ASP A 205 -6.05 9.74 4.58
C ASP A 205 -6.27 9.67 3.08
N ASP A 206 -6.63 10.79 2.45
CA ASP A 206 -6.74 10.87 0.99
C ASP A 206 -5.38 10.58 0.33
N VAL A 207 -4.31 11.22 0.82
CA VAL A 207 -2.94 10.99 0.31
C VAL A 207 -2.54 9.52 0.44
N LEU A 208 -2.81 8.91 1.59
CA LEU A 208 -2.52 7.49 1.80
C LEU A 208 -3.36 6.60 0.87
N HIS A 209 -4.65 6.89 0.72
CA HIS A 209 -5.55 6.12 -0.12
C HIS A 209 -5.12 6.16 -1.59
N TRP A 210 -4.76 7.34 -2.11
CA TRP A 210 -4.14 7.48 -3.43
C TRP A 210 -2.84 6.70 -3.58
N ALA A 211 -1.94 6.77 -2.60
CA ALA A 211 -0.68 6.05 -2.65
C ALA A 211 -0.88 4.53 -2.66
N LEU A 212 -1.85 4.02 -1.89
CA LEU A 212 -2.23 2.61 -1.87
C LEU A 212 -2.87 2.18 -3.20
N CYS A 213 -3.76 3.00 -3.75
CA CYS A 213 -4.36 2.78 -5.06
C CYS A 213 -3.28 2.62 -6.15
N MET A 214 -2.30 3.53 -6.19
CA MET A 214 -1.18 3.44 -7.13
C MET A 214 -0.30 2.21 -6.88
N ARG A 215 0.01 1.89 -5.63
CA ARG A 215 0.74 0.65 -5.27
C ARG A 215 0.03 -0.59 -5.78
N ASP A 216 -1.29 -0.66 -5.64
CA ASP A 216 -2.07 -1.84 -6.05
C ASP A 216 -2.13 -1.98 -7.56
N PHE A 217 -2.23 -0.86 -8.29
CA PHE A 217 -2.07 -0.85 -9.75
C PHE A 217 -0.72 -1.41 -10.19
N ILE A 218 0.38 -0.95 -9.57
CA ILE A 218 1.73 -1.45 -9.88
C ILE A 218 1.89 -2.92 -9.45
N SER A 219 1.25 -3.35 -8.35
CA SER A 219 1.24 -4.76 -7.94
C SER A 219 0.55 -5.64 -8.99
N LEU A 220 -0.55 -5.16 -9.58
CA LEU A 220 -1.24 -5.83 -10.68
C LEU A 220 -0.32 -5.96 -11.92
N GLY A 221 0.32 -4.87 -12.31
CA GLY A 221 1.25 -4.84 -13.45
C GLY A 221 2.46 -5.75 -13.28
N THR A 222 3.11 -5.70 -12.12
CA THR A 222 4.27 -6.56 -11.81
C THR A 222 3.90 -8.03 -11.54
N GLY A 223 2.63 -8.29 -11.23
CA GLY A 223 2.09 -9.61 -10.88
C GLY A 223 2.45 -10.07 -9.46
N ASN A 224 3.06 -9.19 -8.66
CA ASN A 224 3.59 -9.44 -7.32
C ASN A 224 3.27 -8.28 -6.38
N PRO A 225 3.25 -8.51 -5.05
CA PRO A 225 3.09 -7.42 -4.10
C PRO A 225 4.32 -6.51 -4.15
N VAL A 226 4.08 -5.20 -4.30
CA VAL A 226 5.12 -4.17 -4.21
C VAL A 226 4.89 -3.28 -2.99
N ALA A 227 5.98 -2.83 -2.37
CA ALA A 227 5.90 -1.94 -1.22
C ALA A 227 6.05 -0.45 -1.62
N ILE A 228 5.33 0.42 -0.93
CA ILE A 228 5.66 1.85 -0.87
C ILE A 228 6.94 1.99 -0.03
N THR A 229 7.95 2.62 -0.62
CA THR A 229 9.29 2.83 -0.02
C THR A 229 9.53 4.27 0.44
N GLY A 230 8.62 5.18 0.07
CA GLY A 230 8.56 6.53 0.61
C GLY A 230 7.25 7.19 0.19
N LEU A 231 6.66 7.98 1.08
CA LEU A 231 5.44 8.73 0.83
C LEU A 231 5.62 10.15 1.38
N GLU A 232 5.32 11.12 0.53
CA GLU A 232 5.45 12.54 0.82
C GLU A 232 4.17 13.24 0.38
N GLY A 233 3.59 14.04 1.27
CA GLY A 233 2.56 15.02 0.95
C GLY A 233 3.17 16.41 0.86
N TRP A 234 2.63 17.27 0.02
CA TRP A 234 3.07 18.66 -0.10
C TRP A 234 1.89 19.60 0.07
N LYS A 235 2.11 20.65 0.85
CA LYS A 235 1.13 21.74 0.95
C LYS A 235 1.22 22.66 -0.26
N PRO A 236 0.13 23.39 -0.57
CA PRO A 236 0.19 24.56 -1.44
C PRO A 236 1.28 25.52 -0.96
N ALA A 237 1.98 26.15 -1.89
CA ALA A 237 2.88 27.23 -1.55
C ALA A 237 2.05 28.41 -1.00
N ASP A 238 2.35 28.85 0.22
CA ASP A 238 1.73 30.06 0.76
C ASP A 238 2.17 31.26 -0.09
N GLU A 239 1.22 32.04 -0.62
CA GLU A 239 1.51 33.23 -1.44
C GLU A 239 2.21 34.37 -0.65
N GLN A 240 2.51 34.16 0.64
CA GLN A 240 2.77 35.24 1.60
C GLN A 240 3.99 35.06 2.51
N GLU A 241 5.03 34.30 2.09
CA GLU A 241 6.32 34.31 2.77
C GLU A 241 7.44 34.95 1.92
N ASP A 242 8.19 35.83 2.57
CA ASP A 242 9.15 36.78 2.00
C ASP A 242 10.15 36.16 1.00
N ALA A 243 10.47 36.93 -0.04
CA ALA A 243 11.37 36.62 -1.15
C ALA A 243 12.85 36.33 -0.79
N ASN A 244 13.15 36.00 0.46
CA ASN A 244 14.52 35.82 0.96
C ASN A 244 14.75 34.50 1.73
N THR A 245 13.72 33.66 1.86
CA THR A 245 13.87 32.26 2.28
C THR A 245 13.71 31.38 1.06
N ASP A 246 14.78 30.65 0.74
CA ASP A 246 14.83 29.57 -0.24
C ASP A 246 13.50 28.80 -0.21
N TYR A 247 12.80 28.68 -1.35
CA TYR A 247 11.49 28.06 -1.48
C TYR A 247 11.43 26.71 -0.74
N ARG A 248 11.04 26.73 0.54
CA ARG A 248 10.78 25.50 1.28
C ARG A 248 9.34 25.15 0.98
N GLU A 249 9.14 24.52 -0.17
CA GLU A 249 7.94 23.72 -0.37
C GLU A 249 7.71 22.89 0.92
N ASN A 250 6.53 23.07 1.55
CA ASN A 250 6.20 22.49 2.85
C ASN A 250 5.94 20.98 2.72
N ARG A 251 7.03 20.24 2.55
CA ARG A 251 7.09 18.77 2.42
C ARG A 251 6.75 18.11 3.75
N VAL A 252 5.86 17.13 3.71
CA VAL A 252 5.50 16.29 4.86
C VAL A 252 5.81 14.84 4.53
N GLU A 253 6.70 14.21 5.28
CA GLU A 253 6.96 12.77 5.14
C GLU A 253 5.91 11.98 5.93
N ILE A 254 5.34 10.94 5.32
CA ILE A 254 4.23 10.17 5.87
C ILE A 254 4.66 8.71 6.03
N PHE A 255 4.56 8.20 7.26
CA PHE A 255 4.85 6.82 7.60
C PHE A 255 3.59 6.15 8.13
N CYS A 256 3.28 4.95 7.64
CA CYS A 256 2.19 4.13 8.18
C CYS A 256 2.53 2.65 8.13
N ALA A 257 1.91 1.88 9.01
CA ALA A 257 2.14 0.45 9.08
C ALA A 257 1.65 -0.26 7.79
N SER A 258 2.47 -1.18 7.29
CA SER A 258 2.06 -2.13 6.26
C SER A 258 1.17 -3.21 6.86
N LYS A 259 -0.01 -3.44 6.28
CA LYS A 259 -0.75 -4.70 6.51
C LYS A 259 0.00 -5.91 5.92
N GLN A 260 0.83 -5.68 4.89
CA GLN A 260 1.62 -6.72 4.22
C GLN A 260 3.01 -6.77 4.86
N GLN A 261 3.31 -7.83 5.63
CA GLN A 261 4.53 -7.97 6.42
C GLN A 261 5.70 -8.67 5.69
N SER A 262 5.60 -8.95 4.39
CA SER A 262 6.72 -9.55 3.65
C SER A 262 7.93 -8.62 3.66
N LEU A 263 8.87 -8.90 4.56
CA LEU A 263 10.16 -8.21 4.70
C LEU A 263 11.05 -8.40 3.47
N LYS A 264 10.75 -9.38 2.61
CA LYS A 264 11.48 -9.60 1.36
C LYS A 264 10.75 -8.97 0.19
N SER A 265 11.55 -8.28 -0.63
CA SER A 265 11.18 -7.91 -1.99
C SER A 265 10.75 -9.15 -2.76
N ASN A 266 9.51 -9.13 -3.23
CA ASN A 266 9.02 -10.09 -4.23
C ASN A 266 8.81 -9.39 -5.58
N ALA A 267 9.30 -8.16 -5.73
CA ALA A 267 9.14 -7.43 -6.97
C ALA A 267 9.86 -8.16 -8.09
N ASN A 268 9.16 -8.40 -9.19
CA ASN A 268 9.80 -8.91 -10.39
C ASN A 268 10.69 -7.81 -10.97
N HIS A 269 12.00 -7.96 -10.89
CA HIS A 269 12.94 -6.99 -11.48
C HIS A 269 13.09 -7.15 -13.00
N PHE A 270 12.42 -8.12 -13.60
CA PHE A 270 12.54 -8.44 -15.00
C PHE A 270 11.20 -8.25 -15.73
N PRO A 271 11.14 -7.36 -16.73
CA PRO A 271 9.92 -7.10 -17.49
C PRO A 271 9.22 -8.35 -18.03
N GLN A 272 9.97 -9.37 -18.47
CA GLN A 272 9.41 -10.63 -18.99
C GLN A 272 8.68 -11.49 -17.94
N PHE A 273 8.82 -11.18 -16.65
CA PHE A 273 8.09 -11.84 -15.56
C PHE A 273 6.93 -11.00 -15.05
N MET A 274 6.79 -9.75 -15.51
CA MET A 274 5.65 -8.91 -15.18
C MET A 274 4.40 -9.36 -15.96
N THR A 275 3.24 -9.00 -15.43
CA THR A 275 1.95 -9.21 -16.10
C THR A 275 1.82 -8.28 -17.30
N PHE A 276 2.10 -7.00 -17.08
CA PHE A 276 2.21 -5.96 -18.09
C PHE A 276 3.15 -4.88 -17.58
N THR A 277 3.74 -4.16 -18.52
CA THR A 277 4.59 -3.00 -18.29
C THR A 277 3.89 -1.74 -18.78
N TYR A 278 4.48 -0.58 -18.51
CA TYR A 278 4.02 0.70 -19.06
C TYR A 278 3.84 0.67 -20.59
N LYS A 279 4.66 -0.10 -21.31
CA LYS A 279 4.64 -0.17 -22.79
C LYS A 279 3.48 -0.98 -23.35
N ASP A 280 2.82 -1.79 -22.52
CA ASP A 280 1.79 -2.73 -22.96
C ASP A 280 0.39 -2.11 -22.94
N ILE A 281 0.22 -0.93 -22.31
CA ILE A 281 -1.07 -0.35 -21.96
C ILE A 281 -1.20 1.12 -22.38
N ASP A 282 -2.44 1.61 -22.51
CA ASP A 282 -2.73 3.04 -22.50
C ASP A 282 -2.80 3.52 -21.05
N ILE A 283 -1.74 4.16 -20.57
CA ILE A 283 -1.57 4.50 -19.17
C ILE A 283 -2.69 5.40 -18.62
N SER A 284 -3.10 6.41 -19.38
CA SER A 284 -4.11 7.38 -18.93
C SER A 284 -5.47 6.71 -18.85
N HIS A 285 -5.83 5.92 -19.87
CA HIS A 285 -7.06 5.14 -19.83
C HIS A 285 -7.07 4.14 -18.67
N SER A 286 -5.97 3.42 -18.49
CA SER A 286 -5.90 2.35 -17.50
C SER A 286 -5.87 2.83 -16.07
N ILE A 287 -5.12 3.89 -15.77
CA ILE A 287 -5.13 4.49 -14.43
C ILE A 287 -6.51 5.07 -14.12
N LYS A 288 -7.14 5.77 -15.08
CA LYS A 288 -8.48 6.30 -14.87
C LYS A 288 -9.47 5.19 -14.49
N LYS A 289 -9.50 4.10 -15.26
CA LYS A 289 -10.36 2.94 -14.95
C LYS A 289 -10.04 2.30 -13.62
N TRP A 290 -8.77 2.16 -13.29
CA TRP A 290 -8.35 1.61 -12.00
C TRP A 290 -8.77 2.49 -10.82
N VAL A 291 -8.60 3.80 -10.95
CA VAL A 291 -9.00 4.77 -9.93
C VAL A 291 -10.51 4.81 -9.78
N ASP A 292 -11.26 4.83 -10.89
CA ASP A 292 -12.72 4.76 -10.87
C ASP A 292 -13.19 3.51 -10.10
N LEU A 293 -12.51 2.36 -10.27
CA LEU A 293 -12.79 1.14 -9.50
C LEU A 293 -12.51 1.29 -8.01
N CYS A 294 -11.35 1.84 -7.65
CA CYS A 294 -10.92 1.98 -6.27
C CYS A 294 -11.74 3.01 -5.49
N PHE A 295 -12.16 4.09 -6.14
CA PHE A 295 -12.86 5.23 -5.55
C PHE A 295 -14.36 5.23 -5.85
N ASP A 296 -14.92 4.17 -6.45
CA ASP A 296 -16.35 4.08 -6.74
C ASP A 296 -17.15 4.34 -5.45
N GLY A 297 -17.98 5.39 -5.48
CA GLY A 297 -18.85 5.77 -4.36
C GLY A 297 -19.86 4.68 -3.96
N ARG A 298 -20.05 3.66 -4.80
CA ARG A 298 -20.84 2.46 -4.49
C ARG A 298 -20.11 1.45 -3.60
N SER A 299 -18.82 1.67 -3.31
CA SER A 299 -17.94 0.90 -2.40
C SER A 299 -17.64 -0.56 -2.78
N THR A 300 -18.31 -1.15 -3.79
CA THR A 300 -18.14 -2.56 -4.17
C THR A 300 -16.80 -2.82 -4.85
N GLY A 301 -16.39 -1.96 -5.79
CA GLY A 301 -15.12 -2.07 -6.51
C GLY A 301 -13.90 -1.96 -5.58
N GLY A 302 -13.86 -0.89 -4.77
CA GLY A 302 -12.81 -0.69 -3.77
C GLY A 302 -12.69 -1.86 -2.79
N GLN A 303 -13.81 -2.36 -2.26
CA GLN A 303 -13.82 -3.54 -1.38
C GLN A 303 -13.31 -4.80 -2.09
N ALA A 304 -13.64 -4.99 -3.38
CA ALA A 304 -13.13 -6.12 -4.15
C ALA A 304 -11.60 -6.07 -4.30
N VAL A 305 -11.04 -4.87 -4.55
CA VAL A 305 -9.59 -4.66 -4.62
C VAL A 305 -8.93 -4.95 -3.26
N GLU A 306 -9.50 -4.46 -2.17
CA GLU A 306 -8.99 -4.74 -0.81
C GLU A 306 -8.97 -6.24 -0.49
N LEU A 307 -10.09 -6.93 -0.74
CA LEU A 307 -10.18 -8.37 -0.52
C LEU A 307 -9.22 -9.14 -1.41
N PHE A 308 -9.04 -8.73 -2.66
CA PHE A 308 -8.07 -9.32 -3.57
C PHE A 308 -6.63 -9.16 -3.05
N CYS A 309 -6.24 -7.95 -2.65
CA CYS A 309 -4.92 -7.70 -2.08
C CYS A 309 -4.72 -8.50 -0.79
N ASP A 310 -5.77 -8.68 0.03
CA ASP A 310 -5.71 -9.55 1.21
C ASP A 310 -5.51 -11.03 0.86
N VAL A 311 -6.21 -11.54 -0.17
CA VAL A 311 -6.13 -12.96 -0.60
C VAL A 311 -4.77 -13.28 -1.18
N LEU A 312 -4.26 -12.41 -2.06
CA LEU A 312 -3.01 -12.64 -2.78
C LEU A 312 -1.78 -12.25 -1.98
N TYR A 313 -1.87 -11.16 -1.22
CA TYR A 313 -0.71 -10.48 -0.64
C TYR A 313 -0.81 -10.35 0.88
N GLY A 314 -1.83 -10.95 1.50
CA GLY A 314 -1.88 -11.10 2.94
C GLY A 314 -0.62 -11.77 3.50
N ASP A 315 -0.46 -11.71 4.81
CA ASP A 315 0.67 -12.26 5.56
C ASP A 315 0.90 -13.78 5.40
N GLY A 316 0.05 -14.48 4.64
CA GLY A 316 0.10 -15.92 4.45
C GLY A 316 -0.30 -16.71 5.71
N ILE A 317 -0.77 -16.02 6.76
CA ILE A 317 -1.19 -16.62 8.04
C ILE A 317 -2.63 -17.14 7.92
N LEU A 318 -3.42 -16.57 7.01
CA LEU A 318 -4.80 -16.99 6.80
C LEU A 318 -4.88 -18.42 6.27
N PRO A 319 -5.63 -19.31 6.95
CA PRO A 319 -6.01 -20.61 6.43
C PRO A 319 -6.67 -20.52 5.05
N ASP A 320 -6.45 -21.54 4.21
CA ASP A 320 -6.91 -21.55 2.80
C ASP A 320 -8.45 -21.45 2.67
N ASP A 321 -9.21 -21.93 3.65
CA ASP A 321 -10.67 -21.78 3.72
C ASP A 321 -11.10 -20.32 3.89
N ILE A 322 -10.40 -19.56 4.74
CA ILE A 322 -10.64 -18.12 4.92
C ILE A 322 -10.24 -17.35 3.65
N ARG A 323 -9.12 -17.74 3.02
CA ARG A 323 -8.68 -17.15 1.75
C ARG A 323 -9.68 -17.40 0.63
N LEU A 324 -10.22 -18.62 0.53
CA LEU A 324 -11.27 -18.94 -0.45
C LEU A 324 -12.53 -18.12 -0.19
N PHE A 325 -12.95 -17.98 1.07
CA PHE A 325 -14.09 -17.15 1.43
C PHE A 325 -13.92 -15.71 0.92
N LYS A 326 -12.77 -15.08 1.23
CA LYS A 326 -12.46 -13.72 0.75
C LYS A 326 -12.40 -13.65 -0.77
N ALA A 327 -11.82 -14.65 -1.43
CA ALA A 327 -11.73 -14.69 -2.89
C ALA A 327 -13.12 -14.80 -3.54
N ALA A 328 -14.00 -15.64 -3.00
CA ALA A 328 -15.37 -15.78 -3.48
C ALA A 328 -16.18 -14.49 -3.30
N GLU A 329 -16.02 -13.80 -2.16
CA GLU A 329 -16.68 -12.52 -1.91
C GLU A 329 -16.16 -11.43 -2.86
N ALA A 330 -14.84 -11.36 -3.07
CA ALA A 330 -14.24 -10.45 -4.04
C ALA A 330 -14.76 -10.71 -5.46
N LEU A 331 -14.95 -11.97 -5.87
CA LEU A 331 -15.50 -12.31 -7.20
C LEU A 331 -16.94 -11.81 -7.34
N LYS A 332 -17.75 -11.94 -6.28
CA LYS A 332 -19.11 -11.41 -6.28
C LYS A 332 -19.11 -9.89 -6.42
N LEU A 333 -18.28 -9.19 -5.65
CA LEU A 333 -18.18 -7.72 -5.72
C LEU A 333 -17.66 -7.23 -7.08
N MET A 334 -16.68 -7.94 -7.67
CA MET A 334 -16.22 -7.67 -9.03
C MET A 334 -17.32 -7.85 -10.07
N TYR A 335 -18.14 -8.89 -9.95
CA TYR A 335 -19.29 -9.08 -10.84
C TYR A 335 -20.26 -7.90 -10.77
N LEU A 336 -20.64 -7.48 -9.55
CA LEU A 336 -21.54 -6.34 -9.35
C LEU A 336 -20.96 -5.04 -9.93
N SER A 337 -19.66 -4.80 -9.71
CA SER A 337 -18.97 -3.63 -10.26
C SER A 337 -18.87 -3.66 -11.80
N MET A 338 -18.67 -4.83 -12.41
CA MET A 338 -18.52 -4.97 -13.87
C MET A 338 -19.84 -4.97 -14.64
N MET A 339 -20.95 -5.33 -14.00
CA MET A 339 -22.26 -5.46 -14.66
C MET A 339 -23.17 -4.23 -14.49
N ASP A 340 -22.74 -3.22 -13.71
CA ASP A 340 -23.59 -2.09 -13.29
C ASP A 340 -24.95 -2.54 -12.71
N ASP A 341 -24.99 -3.73 -12.10
CA ASP A 341 -26.22 -4.36 -11.62
C ASP A 341 -26.51 -3.90 -10.18
N GLU A 342 -27.57 -3.10 -10.03
CA GLU A 342 -27.98 -2.52 -8.74
C GLU A 342 -28.83 -3.49 -7.91
N ASP A 343 -29.43 -4.49 -8.54
CA ASP A 343 -30.24 -5.51 -7.86
C ASP A 343 -29.30 -6.61 -7.34
N GLY A 344 -28.71 -6.37 -6.15
CA GLY A 344 -27.68 -7.20 -5.49
C GLY A 344 -28.00 -8.68 -5.19
N ASP A 345 -29.02 -9.24 -5.82
CA ASP A 345 -29.51 -10.61 -5.69
C ASP A 345 -28.89 -11.58 -6.73
N CYS A 346 -27.66 -11.32 -7.18
CA CYS A 346 -26.92 -12.33 -7.94
C CYS A 346 -26.43 -13.47 -7.01
N TYR A 347 -26.73 -14.70 -7.37
CA TYR A 347 -26.19 -15.87 -6.69
C TYR A 347 -24.70 -16.01 -7.00
N LEU A 348 -23.90 -16.36 -5.98
CA LEU A 348 -22.45 -16.50 -6.11
C LEU A 348 -22.03 -17.41 -7.29
N ALA A 349 -22.72 -18.54 -7.50
CA ALA A 349 -22.42 -19.43 -8.61
C ALA A 349 -22.68 -18.78 -9.98
N GLU A 350 -23.71 -17.95 -10.11
CA GLU A 350 -24.01 -17.26 -11.36
C GLU A 350 -22.97 -16.18 -11.65
N ALA A 351 -22.61 -15.38 -10.64
CA ALA A 351 -21.56 -14.38 -10.74
C ALA A 351 -20.22 -15.01 -11.16
N VAL A 352 -19.78 -16.06 -10.47
CA VAL A 352 -18.52 -16.77 -10.75
C VAL A 352 -18.54 -17.40 -12.14
N LYS A 353 -19.65 -18.03 -12.55
CA LYS A 353 -19.78 -18.62 -13.88
C LYS A 353 -19.69 -17.56 -14.98
N CYS A 354 -20.39 -16.44 -14.80
CA CYS A 354 -20.37 -15.34 -15.77
C CYS A 354 -18.94 -14.80 -15.95
N LEU A 355 -18.25 -14.51 -14.84
CA LEU A 355 -16.86 -14.05 -14.87
C LEU A 355 -15.92 -15.09 -15.48
N ALA A 356 -16.04 -16.37 -15.11
CA ALA A 356 -15.22 -17.46 -15.64
C ALA A 356 -15.38 -17.63 -17.16
N SER A 357 -16.60 -17.45 -17.69
CA SER A 357 -16.86 -17.58 -19.13
C SER A 357 -16.11 -16.56 -19.98
N LYS A 358 -15.81 -15.38 -19.43
CA LYS A 358 -15.04 -14.31 -20.11
C LYS A 358 -13.55 -14.66 -20.26
N PHE A 359 -13.03 -15.52 -19.40
CA PHE A 359 -11.59 -15.84 -19.32
C PHE A 359 -11.31 -17.35 -19.38
N SER A 360 -12.22 -18.14 -19.93
CA SER A 360 -12.12 -19.60 -19.94
C SER A 360 -10.85 -20.11 -20.64
N GLU A 361 -10.37 -19.40 -21.66
CA GLU A 361 -9.11 -19.73 -22.35
C GLU A 361 -7.85 -19.55 -21.47
N LEU A 362 -7.92 -18.73 -20.41
CA LEU A 362 -6.81 -18.47 -19.50
C LEU A 362 -6.81 -19.39 -18.27
N LEU A 363 -7.98 -19.88 -17.83
CA LEU A 363 -8.16 -20.46 -16.49
C LEU A 363 -8.00 -21.99 -16.40
N TRP A 364 -8.07 -22.71 -17.54
CA TRP A 364 -7.92 -24.17 -17.60
C TRP A 364 -8.81 -24.90 -16.56
N LEU A 365 -10.12 -24.65 -16.61
CA LEU A 365 -11.07 -25.19 -15.64
C LEU A 365 -11.44 -26.65 -15.97
N ASP A 366 -11.00 -27.58 -15.11
CA ASP A 366 -11.48 -28.96 -15.13
C ASP A 366 -13.00 -28.99 -14.85
N GLY A 367 -13.80 -29.53 -15.78
CA GLY A 367 -15.26 -29.57 -15.66
C GLY A 367 -16.01 -28.35 -16.21
N GLY A 368 -15.28 -27.34 -16.72
CA GLY A 368 -15.85 -26.12 -17.29
C GLY A 368 -16.35 -25.11 -16.25
N GLU A 369 -16.90 -23.99 -16.72
CA GLU A 369 -17.21 -22.82 -15.90
C GLU A 369 -18.36 -23.09 -14.91
N THR A 370 -19.30 -23.96 -15.29
CA THR A 370 -20.47 -24.29 -14.45
C THR A 370 -20.06 -25.13 -13.25
N GLU A 371 -19.26 -26.19 -13.46
CA GLU A 371 -18.79 -27.04 -12.35
C GLU A 371 -17.89 -26.25 -11.40
N PHE A 372 -16.98 -25.44 -11.95
CA PHE A 372 -16.13 -24.55 -11.17
C PHE A 372 -16.96 -23.63 -10.24
N ALA A 373 -17.96 -22.94 -10.79
CA ALA A 373 -18.77 -22.01 -10.01
C ALA A 373 -19.60 -22.70 -8.91
N GLU A 374 -20.14 -23.88 -9.19
CA GLU A 374 -20.86 -24.70 -8.21
C GLU A 374 -19.92 -25.16 -7.08
N ARG A 375 -18.69 -25.55 -7.38
CA ARG A 375 -17.67 -25.91 -6.38
C ARG A 375 -17.29 -24.72 -5.50
N VAL A 376 -17.11 -23.52 -6.07
CA VAL A 376 -16.87 -22.29 -5.30
C VAL A 376 -18.03 -22.03 -4.32
N ARG A 377 -19.27 -22.08 -4.80
CA ARG A 377 -20.46 -21.86 -3.97
C ARG A 377 -20.56 -22.90 -2.85
N ALA A 378 -20.49 -24.19 -3.18
CA ALA A 378 -20.64 -25.27 -2.22
C ALA A 378 -19.57 -25.20 -1.11
N THR A 379 -18.32 -24.93 -1.51
CA THR A 379 -17.19 -24.82 -0.57
C THR A 379 -17.35 -23.60 0.33
N ARG A 380 -17.68 -22.42 -0.23
CA ARG A 380 -17.95 -21.20 0.57
C ARG A 380 -19.10 -21.42 1.55
N ASN A 381 -20.19 -22.05 1.12
CA ASN A 381 -21.36 -22.31 1.96
C ASN A 381 -21.07 -23.26 3.12
N LEU A 382 -20.23 -24.28 2.92
CA LEU A 382 -19.79 -25.17 3.99
C LEU A 382 -19.13 -24.37 5.12
N TRP A 383 -18.21 -23.47 4.79
CA TRP A 383 -17.45 -22.71 5.80
C TRP A 383 -18.27 -21.61 6.47
N VAL A 384 -19.15 -20.93 5.73
CA VAL A 384 -19.98 -19.86 6.28
C VAL A 384 -21.15 -20.40 7.11
N HIS A 385 -21.82 -21.45 6.62
CA HIS A 385 -23.07 -21.93 7.22
C HIS A 385 -22.94 -23.23 7.99
N ARG A 386 -21.77 -23.89 7.96
CA ARG A 386 -21.53 -25.23 8.53
C ARG A 386 -22.59 -26.26 8.08
N LYS A 387 -23.06 -26.12 6.83
CA LYS A 387 -24.08 -26.98 6.23
C LYS A 387 -23.61 -27.41 4.85
N SER A 388 -23.82 -28.69 4.54
CA SER A 388 -23.64 -29.22 3.20
C SER A 388 -24.63 -28.56 2.23
N ASP A 389 -24.19 -28.27 1.01
CA ASP A 389 -25.03 -27.65 -0.02
C ASP A 389 -26.20 -28.59 -0.38
N PRO A 390 -27.47 -28.13 -0.33
CA PRO A 390 -28.60 -28.92 -0.79
C PRO A 390 -28.52 -29.34 -2.27
N GLY A 391 -27.68 -28.69 -3.08
CA GLY A 391 -27.48 -29.00 -4.51
C GLY A 391 -26.68 -30.28 -4.81
N GLY A 392 -26.14 -30.98 -3.81
CA GLY A 392 -25.41 -32.24 -3.98
C GLY A 392 -23.96 -32.11 -4.44
N THR A 393 -23.50 -30.90 -4.83
CA THR A 393 -22.08 -30.62 -5.09
C THR A 393 -21.28 -30.75 -3.79
N GLN A 394 -20.27 -31.61 -3.78
CA GLN A 394 -19.39 -31.79 -2.63
C GLN A 394 -18.45 -30.58 -2.48
N ALA A 395 -18.36 -30.06 -1.26
CA ALA A 395 -17.38 -29.01 -0.93
C ALA A 395 -15.96 -29.54 -1.08
N CYS A 396 -15.04 -28.66 -1.51
CA CYS A 396 -13.64 -29.02 -1.70
C CYS A 396 -12.87 -28.96 -0.37
N GLU A 397 -11.98 -29.92 -0.17
CA GLU A 397 -11.08 -30.01 1.00
C GLU A 397 -9.66 -30.38 0.55
N GLY A 398 -8.66 -30.16 1.41
CA GLY A 398 -7.28 -30.54 1.16
C GLY A 398 -6.72 -29.99 -0.16
N VAL A 399 -6.23 -30.88 -1.02
CA VAL A 399 -5.63 -30.51 -2.32
C VAL A 399 -6.66 -29.85 -3.23
N ASP A 400 -7.91 -30.33 -3.26
CA ASP A 400 -8.94 -29.76 -4.12
C ASP A 400 -9.37 -28.36 -3.69
N LEU A 401 -9.35 -28.08 -2.37
CA LEU A 401 -9.56 -26.73 -1.85
C LEU A 401 -8.46 -25.77 -2.32
N PHE A 402 -7.20 -26.23 -2.23
CA PHE A 402 -6.06 -25.43 -2.69
C PHE A 402 -6.15 -25.13 -4.19
N ARG A 403 -6.49 -26.12 -5.02
CA ARG A 403 -6.70 -25.92 -6.47
C ARG A 403 -7.81 -24.92 -6.75
N LEU A 404 -8.95 -25.09 -6.10
CA LEU A 404 -10.10 -24.20 -6.26
C LEU A 404 -9.73 -22.76 -5.88
N LEU A 405 -8.99 -22.57 -4.80
CA LEU A 405 -8.48 -21.26 -4.38
C LEU A 405 -7.57 -20.64 -5.46
N ARG A 406 -6.62 -21.38 -6.02
CA ARG A 406 -5.73 -20.89 -7.09
C ARG A 406 -6.48 -20.49 -8.35
N GLN A 407 -7.53 -21.24 -8.71
CA GLN A 407 -8.42 -20.89 -9.82
C GLN A 407 -9.22 -19.60 -9.54
N CYS A 408 -9.75 -19.43 -8.32
CA CYS A 408 -10.41 -18.18 -7.89
C CYS A 408 -9.44 -16.99 -7.94
N GLU A 409 -8.21 -17.15 -7.45
CA GLU A 409 -7.16 -16.13 -7.50
C GLU A 409 -6.83 -15.72 -8.94
N ALA A 410 -6.68 -16.70 -9.84
CA ALA A 410 -6.42 -16.44 -11.25
C ALA A 410 -7.60 -15.71 -11.92
N LEU A 411 -8.84 -16.10 -11.62
CA LEU A 411 -10.03 -15.43 -12.14
C LEU A 411 -10.12 -13.98 -11.65
N LEU A 412 -9.96 -13.74 -10.35
CA LEU A 412 -9.93 -12.39 -9.78
C LEU A 412 -8.88 -11.51 -10.44
N PHE A 413 -7.68 -12.06 -10.63
CA PHE A 413 -6.58 -11.37 -11.28
C PHE A 413 -6.95 -10.98 -12.73
N CYS A 414 -7.61 -11.87 -13.48
CA CYS A 414 -8.12 -11.56 -14.81
C CYS A 414 -9.19 -10.46 -14.79
N CYS A 415 -10.16 -10.54 -13.86
CA CYS A 415 -11.22 -9.54 -13.73
C CYS A 415 -10.67 -8.14 -13.42
N LEU A 416 -9.74 -8.04 -12.47
CA LEU A 416 -9.11 -6.76 -12.13
C LEU A 416 -8.27 -6.19 -13.26
N THR A 417 -7.54 -7.06 -13.98
CA THR A 417 -6.81 -6.65 -15.18
C THR A 417 -7.77 -6.16 -16.27
N ALA A 418 -8.89 -6.85 -16.49
CA ALA A 418 -9.91 -6.42 -17.45
C ALA A 418 -10.55 -5.09 -17.10
N HIS A 419 -10.80 -4.84 -15.82
CA HIS A 419 -11.28 -3.55 -15.38
C HIS A 419 -10.21 -2.47 -15.61
N ALA A 420 -8.97 -2.70 -15.17
CA ALA A 420 -7.85 -1.77 -15.33
C ALA A 420 -7.54 -1.47 -16.80
N LEU A 421 -7.65 -2.44 -17.70
CA LEU A 421 -7.41 -2.23 -19.14
C LEU A 421 -8.65 -1.76 -19.90
N GLY A 422 -9.83 -1.75 -19.25
CA GLY A 422 -11.11 -1.40 -19.87
C GLY A 422 -11.58 -2.37 -20.95
N SER A 423 -10.95 -3.55 -21.10
CA SER A 423 -11.23 -4.50 -22.18
C SER A 423 -10.82 -5.93 -21.84
N GLU A 424 -11.77 -6.86 -22.03
CA GLU A 424 -11.55 -8.31 -21.91
C GLU A 424 -10.57 -8.83 -22.98
N GLY A 425 -10.72 -8.37 -24.23
CA GLY A 425 -9.85 -8.79 -25.34
C GLY A 425 -8.41 -8.32 -25.17
N GLU A 426 -8.24 -7.10 -24.66
CA GLU A 426 -6.92 -6.54 -24.34
C GLU A 426 -6.26 -7.30 -23.18
N THR A 427 -7.07 -7.63 -22.18
CA THR A 427 -6.64 -8.48 -21.06
C THR A 427 -6.19 -9.84 -21.52
N ILE A 428 -6.96 -10.52 -22.36
CA ILE A 428 -6.56 -11.79 -22.96
C ILE A 428 -5.23 -11.64 -23.71
N ARG A 429 -5.06 -10.58 -24.50
CA ARG A 429 -3.81 -10.30 -25.25
C ARG A 429 -2.60 -10.19 -24.32
N VAL A 430 -2.71 -9.41 -23.25
CA VAL A 430 -1.66 -9.18 -22.26
C VAL A 430 -1.38 -10.46 -21.45
N LEU A 431 -2.43 -11.10 -20.95
CA LEU A 431 -2.33 -12.20 -20.00
C LEU A 431 -1.97 -13.56 -20.63
N ARG A 432 -2.26 -13.78 -21.92
CA ARG A 432 -2.01 -15.06 -22.62
C ARG A 432 -0.57 -15.55 -22.48
N ASN A 433 0.40 -14.63 -22.40
CA ASN A 433 1.80 -14.95 -22.23
C ASN A 433 2.39 -14.57 -20.86
N ALA A 434 1.60 -13.93 -20.00
CA ALA A 434 2.01 -13.54 -18.67
C ALA A 434 2.35 -14.78 -17.83
N ARG A 435 3.63 -14.90 -17.48
CA ARG A 435 4.12 -15.95 -16.57
C ARG A 435 3.36 -15.97 -15.23
N PRO A 436 3.03 -14.82 -14.59
CA PRO A 436 2.31 -14.83 -13.31
C PRO A 436 0.97 -15.58 -13.33
N ILE A 437 0.26 -15.59 -14.46
CA ILE A 437 -1.00 -16.34 -14.58
C ILE A 437 -0.74 -17.81 -14.83
N LYS A 438 0.20 -18.13 -15.72
CA LYS A 438 0.58 -19.52 -15.98
C LYS A 438 1.07 -20.20 -14.71
N ASP A 439 1.84 -19.51 -13.88
CA ASP A 439 2.34 -20.06 -12.62
C ASP A 439 1.19 -20.28 -11.62
N ARG A 440 0.20 -19.37 -11.53
CA ARG A 440 -1.00 -19.56 -10.70
C ARG A 440 -1.85 -20.74 -11.17
N VAL A 441 -2.14 -20.83 -12.47
CA VAL A 441 -2.98 -21.87 -13.06
C VAL A 441 -2.30 -23.25 -13.05
N ARG A 442 -0.97 -23.32 -13.27
CA ARG A 442 -0.21 -24.59 -13.24
C ARG A 442 0.13 -25.08 -11.83
N SER A 443 0.05 -24.20 -10.84
CA SER A 443 0.24 -24.57 -9.42
C SER A 443 -1.03 -25.15 -8.79
N ALA A 444 -2.20 -24.96 -9.43
CA ALA A 444 -3.41 -25.75 -9.20
C ALA A 444 -3.23 -27.13 -9.86
#